data_AF-A0A8T0RTR3-F1
#
_entry.id   AF-A0A8T0RTR3-F1
#
_cell.length_a   1.000
_cell.length_b   1.000
_cell.length_c   1.000
_cell.angle_alpha   90.00
_cell.angle_beta   90.00
_cell.angle_gamma   90.00
#
_symmetry.space_group_name_H-M   'P 1'
#
loop_
_entity.id
_entity.type
_entity.pdbx_description
1 polymer ?
#
loop_
_entity_poly.entity_id
_entity_poly.type
_entity_poly.pdbx_seq_one_letter_code
_entity_poly.pdbx_strand_id
1 'polypeptide(L)'
;MMEEVLMVEEIRVLMVKNGGSIAIYLELLAKTDPPVLRRGVSKAGARKFCVPLRLVQSVWRNGQDFDGINGVISKLVNNCGRKRIEIDPEAIKNVPLRERTTVRDLAHALGVKKSTLHNRFREGYFRRDLKFALTYENKKARVRYYLQLIVSIISVNE
;
A
#
# COMPACT_ATOMS: atom_id res chain seq x y z
N MET A 1 12.09 35.40 -5.58
CA MET A 1 12.67 34.44 -4.61
C MET A 1 11.66 33.41 -4.10
N MET A 2 10.41 33.74 -3.76
CA MET A 2 9.43 32.71 -3.35
C MET A 2 8.99 31.79 -4.50
N GLU A 3 8.83 32.31 -5.72
CA GLU A 3 8.45 31.48 -6.89
C GLU A 3 9.52 30.45 -7.29
N GLU A 4 10.81 30.81 -7.22
CA GLU A 4 11.89 29.86 -7.52
C GLU A 4 11.99 28.73 -6.48
N VAL A 5 11.78 29.03 -5.20
CA VAL A 5 11.82 28.00 -4.14
C VAL A 5 10.62 27.05 -4.25
N LEU A 6 9.43 27.58 -4.58
CA LEU A 6 8.23 26.76 -4.78
C LEU A 6 8.39 25.81 -5.98
N MET A 7 8.97 26.30 -7.09
CA MET A 7 9.27 25.51 -8.29
C MET A 7 10.28 24.40 -8.00
N VAL A 8 11.31 24.66 -7.19
CA VAL A 8 12.31 23.65 -6.83
C VAL A 8 11.71 22.53 -5.96
N GLU A 9 10.80 22.87 -5.03
CA GLU A 9 10.15 21.86 -4.19
C GLU A 9 9.08 21.07 -4.96
N GLU A 10 8.32 21.70 -5.87
CA GLU A 10 7.40 21.00 -6.78
C GLU A 10 8.13 20.06 -7.75
N ILE A 11 9.25 20.51 -8.33
CA ILE A 11 10.11 19.66 -9.17
C ILE A 11 10.65 18.50 -8.33
N ARG A 12 11.09 18.73 -7.09
CA ARG A 12 11.57 17.67 -6.20
C ARG A 12 10.49 16.65 -5.89
N VAL A 13 9.25 17.09 -5.61
CA VAL A 13 8.10 16.19 -5.36
C VAL A 13 7.71 15.41 -6.62
N LEU A 14 7.73 16.03 -7.79
CA LEU A 14 7.47 15.38 -9.09
C LEU A 14 8.55 14.36 -9.47
N MET A 15 9.80 14.59 -9.06
CA MET A 15 10.94 13.69 -9.29
C MET A 15 10.99 12.52 -8.31
N VAL A 16 10.43 12.68 -7.10
CA VAL A 16 10.22 11.57 -6.15
C VAL A 16 9.11 10.63 -6.63
N LYS A 17 8.13 11.15 -7.37
CA LYS A 17 7.16 10.34 -8.12
C LYS A 17 7.81 9.87 -9.44
N ASN A 18 7.52 8.64 -9.87
CA ASN A 18 8.22 8.01 -11.00
C ASN A 18 8.19 8.79 -12.33
N GLY A 19 7.28 9.74 -12.50
CA GLY A 19 7.07 10.44 -13.78
C GLY A 19 8.25 11.32 -14.23
N GLY A 20 8.93 12.02 -13.32
CA GLY A 20 9.97 12.99 -13.70
C GLY A 20 11.23 12.36 -14.29
N SER A 21 11.77 11.33 -13.61
CA SER A 21 12.96 10.61 -14.08
C SER A 21 12.71 9.86 -15.38
N ILE A 22 11.51 9.27 -15.55
CA ILE A 22 11.12 8.58 -16.79
C ILE A 22 11.06 9.56 -17.96
N ALA A 23 10.47 10.75 -17.77
CA ALA A 23 10.41 11.78 -18.80
C ALA A 23 11.79 12.24 -19.27
N ILE A 24 12.74 12.41 -18.33
CA ILE A 24 14.14 12.70 -18.65
C ILE A 24 14.75 11.58 -19.50
N TYR A 25 14.56 10.32 -19.10
CA TYR A 25 15.12 9.18 -19.82
C TYR A 25 14.59 9.06 -21.25
N LEU A 26 13.27 9.18 -21.45
CA LEU A 26 12.64 9.14 -22.77
C LEU A 26 13.11 10.29 -23.67
N GLU A 27 13.28 11.49 -23.11
CA GLU A 27 13.80 12.65 -23.86
C GLU A 27 15.25 12.43 -24.33
N LEU A 28 16.09 11.82 -23.49
CA LEU A 28 17.47 11.48 -23.86
C LEU A 28 17.49 10.40 -24.94
N LEU A 29 16.62 9.39 -24.81
CA LEU A 29 16.48 8.31 -25.78
C LEU A 29 16.02 8.82 -27.15
N ALA A 30 15.09 9.77 -27.19
CA ALA A 30 14.61 10.37 -28.44
C ALA A 30 15.69 11.19 -29.19
N LYS A 31 16.75 11.62 -28.50
CA LYS A 31 17.83 12.47 -29.07
C LYS A 31 19.11 11.70 -29.37
N THR A 32 19.12 10.40 -29.12
CA THR A 32 20.33 9.59 -29.13
C THR A 32 20.06 8.22 -29.71
N ASP A 33 20.91 7.77 -30.63
CA ASP A 33 20.96 6.36 -31.01
C ASP A 33 21.78 5.61 -29.93
N PRO A 34 21.21 4.62 -29.21
CA PRO A 34 21.93 3.85 -28.20
C PRO A 34 23.20 3.21 -28.81
N PRO A 35 24.32 3.08 -28.06
CA PRO A 35 24.43 3.10 -26.59
C PRO A 35 25.11 4.35 -26.01
N VAL A 36 25.51 5.33 -26.83
CA VAL A 36 26.38 6.45 -26.39
C VAL A 36 25.65 7.78 -26.43
N LEU A 37 25.60 8.46 -25.29
CA LEU A 37 25.02 9.79 -25.20
C LEU A 37 25.90 10.85 -25.87
N ARG A 38 25.37 11.55 -26.89
CA ARG A 38 26.11 12.60 -27.61
C ARG A 38 26.46 13.78 -26.68
N ARG A 39 27.62 14.40 -26.94
CA ARG A 39 28.10 15.56 -26.16
C ARG A 39 27.06 16.68 -26.17
N GLY A 40 26.75 17.20 -24.98
CA GLY A 40 25.81 18.31 -24.82
C GLY A 40 24.35 17.91 -24.61
N VAL A 41 23.94 16.67 -24.94
CA VAL A 41 22.56 16.20 -24.77
C VAL A 41 22.15 16.18 -23.30
N SER A 42 23.01 15.70 -22.38
CA SER A 42 22.72 15.78 -20.93
C SER A 42 22.56 17.23 -20.46
N LYS A 43 23.35 18.17 -20.99
CA LYS A 43 23.33 19.57 -20.60
C LYS A 43 22.06 20.27 -21.10
N ALA A 44 21.61 19.92 -22.30
CA ALA A 44 20.33 20.35 -22.85
C ALA A 44 19.15 19.77 -22.04
N GLY A 45 19.19 18.48 -21.69
CA GLY A 45 18.19 17.84 -20.82
C GLY A 45 18.13 18.48 -19.43
N ALA A 46 19.28 18.70 -18.80
CA ALA A 46 19.36 19.36 -17.49
C ALA A 46 18.72 20.76 -17.49
N ARG A 47 18.97 21.55 -18.53
CA ARG A 47 18.35 22.87 -18.71
C ARG A 47 16.84 22.76 -18.97
N LYS A 48 16.41 21.82 -19.83
CA LYS A 48 14.99 21.60 -20.17
C LYS A 48 14.15 21.27 -18.94
N PHE A 49 14.66 20.40 -18.07
CA PHE A 49 13.95 19.94 -16.88
C PHE A 49 14.30 20.72 -15.61
N CYS A 50 15.18 21.74 -15.69
CA CYS A 50 15.68 22.50 -14.54
C CYS A 50 16.22 21.61 -13.41
N VAL A 51 16.97 20.55 -13.77
CA VAL A 51 17.54 19.59 -12.82
C VAL A 51 19.07 19.59 -12.88
N PRO A 52 19.75 19.20 -11.78
CA PRO A 52 21.20 19.07 -11.78
C PRO A 52 21.69 18.08 -12.86
N LEU A 53 22.78 18.44 -13.55
CA LEU A 53 23.38 17.60 -14.60
C LEU A 53 23.70 16.18 -14.10
N ARG A 54 24.16 16.06 -12.85
CA ARG A 54 24.47 14.77 -12.22
C ARG A 54 23.25 13.84 -12.17
N LEU A 55 22.07 14.39 -11.93
CA LEU A 55 20.84 13.61 -11.87
C LEU A 55 20.46 13.07 -13.25
N VAL A 56 20.55 13.91 -14.30
CA VAL A 56 20.31 13.48 -15.69
C VAL A 56 21.26 12.35 -16.11
N GLN A 57 22.54 12.47 -15.76
CA GLN A 57 23.54 11.44 -16.04
C GLN A 57 23.34 10.17 -15.22
N SER A 58 22.82 10.27 -14.00
CA SER A 58 22.46 9.12 -13.18
C SER A 58 21.26 8.38 -13.76
N VAL A 59 20.23 9.12 -14.19
CA VAL A 59 19.04 8.55 -14.85
C VAL A 59 19.44 7.80 -16.13
N TRP A 60 20.32 8.38 -16.95
CA TRP A 60 20.83 7.70 -18.15
C TRP A 60 21.55 6.39 -17.81
N ARG A 61 22.52 6.43 -16.87
CA ARG A 61 23.25 5.23 -16.45
C ARG A 61 22.33 4.15 -15.90
N ASN A 62 21.43 4.51 -14.99
CA ASN A 62 20.48 3.57 -14.42
C ASN A 62 19.61 2.91 -15.49
N GLY A 63 19.20 3.64 -16.53
CA GLY A 63 18.43 3.08 -17.63
C GLY A 63 19.24 2.15 -18.55
N GLN A 64 20.54 2.41 -18.74
CA GLN A 64 21.40 1.50 -19.50
C GLN A 64 21.75 0.23 -18.71
N ASP A 65 21.99 0.36 -17.40
CA ASP A 65 22.44 -0.73 -16.53
C ASP A 65 21.32 -1.69 -16.11
N PHE A 66 20.06 -1.22 -16.02
CA PHE A 66 18.94 -1.96 -15.43
C PHE A 66 17.70 -1.99 -16.34
N ASP A 67 17.85 -2.43 -17.58
CA ASP A 67 16.75 -2.76 -18.50
C ASP A 67 15.82 -1.57 -18.83
N GLY A 68 16.43 -0.43 -19.19
CA GLY A 68 15.73 0.74 -19.69
C GLY A 68 14.88 1.43 -18.62
N ILE A 69 13.57 1.49 -18.84
CA ILE A 69 12.65 2.23 -17.96
C ILE A 69 12.63 1.61 -16.55
N ASN A 70 12.80 0.29 -16.43
CA ASN A 70 12.82 -0.41 -15.14
C ASN A 70 13.93 0.08 -14.20
N GLY A 71 15.07 0.48 -14.76
CA GLY A 71 16.19 1.07 -14.04
C GLY A 71 15.95 2.48 -13.54
N VAL A 72 15.08 3.22 -14.22
CA VAL A 72 14.77 4.62 -13.94
C VAL A 72 13.63 4.77 -12.95
N ILE A 73 12.73 3.78 -12.86
CA ILE A 73 11.63 3.74 -11.90
C ILE A 73 12.18 3.77 -10.46
N SER A 74 11.68 4.71 -9.66
CA SER A 74 12.02 4.79 -8.24
C SER A 74 11.41 3.60 -7.49
N LYS A 75 12.28 2.81 -6.87
CA LYS A 75 11.89 1.71 -5.99
C LYS A 75 11.44 2.20 -4.61
N LEU A 76 11.57 3.50 -4.31
CA LEU A 76 11.31 4.05 -2.97
C LEU A 76 9.85 4.36 -2.70
N VAL A 77 9.03 4.62 -3.73
CA VAL A 77 7.65 5.11 -3.57
C VAL A 77 6.80 4.27 -2.60
N ASN A 78 7.00 2.94 -2.61
CA ASN A 78 6.30 2.02 -1.72
C ASN A 78 7.21 1.35 -0.68
N ASN A 79 8.52 1.55 -0.76
CA ASN A 79 9.52 0.92 0.11
C ASN A 79 10.17 1.91 1.08
N CYS A 80 9.62 3.12 1.21
CA CYS A 80 10.11 4.12 2.15
C CYS A 80 9.49 3.99 3.54
N GLY A 81 10.21 4.49 4.55
CA GLY A 81 9.75 4.54 5.93
C GLY A 81 10.00 3.27 6.74
N ARG A 82 9.41 3.20 7.93
CA ARG A 82 9.59 2.07 8.85
C ARG A 82 8.88 0.83 8.32
N LYS A 83 9.58 -0.31 8.31
CA LYS A 83 8.99 -1.61 7.93
C LYS A 83 7.75 -1.90 8.78
N ARG A 84 6.70 -2.30 8.07
CA ARG A 84 5.38 -2.65 8.59
C ARG A 84 5.48 -3.93 9.44
N ILE A 85 4.92 -3.90 10.65
CA ILE A 85 4.78 -5.10 11.50
C ILE A 85 3.55 -5.87 11.01
N GLU A 86 3.76 -6.98 10.33
CA GLU A 86 2.67 -7.84 9.86
C GLU A 86 2.00 -8.54 11.04
N ILE A 87 0.67 -8.59 11.00
CA ILE A 87 -0.15 -9.28 11.99
C ILE A 87 -0.83 -10.38 11.22
N ASP A 88 -0.61 -11.63 11.61
CA ASP A 88 -1.25 -12.76 10.95
C ASP A 88 -2.78 -12.72 11.16
N PRO A 89 -3.59 -12.70 10.09
CA PRO A 89 -5.05 -12.77 10.20
C PRO A 89 -5.55 -14.04 10.87
N GLU A 90 -4.83 -15.16 10.74
CA GLU A 90 -5.21 -16.42 11.40
C GLU A 90 -4.97 -16.35 12.91
N ALA A 91 -3.89 -15.69 13.36
CA ALA A 91 -3.70 -15.39 14.78
C ALA A 91 -4.88 -14.59 15.36
N ILE A 92 -5.44 -13.61 14.63
CA ILE A 92 -6.66 -12.88 15.05
C ILE A 92 -7.85 -13.83 15.17
N LYS A 93 -7.99 -14.80 14.25
CA LYS A 93 -9.06 -15.82 14.25
C LYS A 93 -8.89 -16.92 15.30
N ASN A 94 -7.74 -17.02 15.97
CA ASN A 94 -7.54 -17.97 17.06
C ASN A 94 -7.85 -17.37 18.44
N VAL A 95 -7.75 -16.04 18.61
CA VAL A 95 -8.07 -15.34 19.88
C VAL A 95 -9.54 -15.56 20.27
N PRO A 96 -9.94 -15.91 21.49
CA PRO A 96 -11.36 -16.09 21.80
C PRO A 96 -12.21 -14.83 21.53
N LEU A 97 -13.48 -15.00 21.13
CA LEU A 97 -14.39 -13.88 20.76
C LEU A 97 -14.46 -12.78 21.82
N ARG A 98 -14.42 -13.14 23.11
CA ARG A 98 -14.45 -12.22 24.24
C ARG A 98 -13.30 -11.20 24.20
N GLU A 99 -12.13 -11.61 23.71
CA GLU A 99 -10.90 -10.82 23.65
C GLU A 99 -10.75 -10.07 22.30
N ARG A 100 -11.67 -10.24 21.35
CA ARG A 100 -11.68 -9.51 20.07
C ARG A 100 -12.52 -8.23 20.08
N THR A 101 -13.17 -7.93 21.21
CA THR A 101 -14.17 -6.85 21.31
C THR A 101 -13.54 -5.47 21.21
N THR A 102 -12.47 -5.21 21.97
CA THR A 102 -11.74 -3.95 21.92
C THR A 102 -10.35 -4.13 21.32
N VAL A 103 -9.85 -3.09 20.66
CA VAL A 103 -8.47 -3.03 20.14
C VAL A 103 -7.45 -3.24 21.26
N ARG A 104 -7.79 -2.89 22.51
CA ARG A 104 -6.91 -3.08 23.66
C ARG A 104 -6.83 -4.55 24.05
N ASP A 105 -7.98 -5.23 24.15
CA ASP A 105 -8.03 -6.64 24.54
C ASP A 105 -7.38 -7.52 23.47
N LEU A 106 -7.66 -7.22 22.19
CA LEU A 106 -7.05 -7.93 21.08
C LEU A 106 -5.53 -7.70 21.02
N ALA A 107 -5.08 -6.49 21.33
CA ALA A 107 -3.66 -6.19 21.42
C ALA A 107 -2.97 -6.96 22.55
N HIS A 108 -3.63 -7.09 23.71
CA HIS A 108 -3.13 -7.89 24.82
C HIS A 108 -3.07 -9.38 24.48
N ALA A 109 -4.14 -9.92 23.88
CA ALA A 109 -4.21 -11.33 23.47
C ALA A 109 -3.16 -11.71 22.42
N LEU A 110 -2.83 -10.78 21.51
CA LEU A 110 -1.82 -10.98 20.47
C LEU A 110 -0.40 -10.55 20.89
N GLY A 111 -0.23 -9.96 22.08
CA GLY A 111 1.06 -9.44 22.53
C GLY A 111 1.61 -8.25 21.71
N VAL A 112 0.75 -7.53 20.98
CA VAL A 112 1.14 -6.37 20.15
C VAL A 112 0.79 -5.06 20.85
N LYS A 113 1.49 -3.98 20.50
CA LYS A 113 1.14 -2.64 20.98
C LYS A 113 -0.22 -2.22 20.42
N LYS A 114 -1.10 -1.66 21.27
CA LYS A 114 -2.40 -1.10 20.88
C LYS A 114 -2.32 -0.14 19.68
N SER A 115 -1.30 0.73 19.65
CA SER A 115 -1.12 1.70 18.55
C SER A 115 -0.87 1.02 17.22
N THR A 116 -0.05 -0.04 17.19
CA THR A 116 0.20 -0.86 16.01
C THR A 116 -1.10 -1.47 15.51
N LEU A 117 -1.86 -2.10 16.42
CA LEU A 117 -3.14 -2.73 16.07
C LEU A 117 -4.17 -1.71 15.55
N HIS A 118 -4.23 -0.52 16.17
CA HIS A 118 -5.13 0.55 15.76
C HIS A 118 -4.80 1.10 14.37
N ASN A 119 -3.52 1.26 14.05
CA ASN A 119 -3.11 1.69 12.71
C ASN A 119 -3.52 0.64 11.66
N ARG A 120 -3.36 -0.66 11.96
CA ARG A 120 -3.82 -1.74 11.07
C ARG A 120 -5.32 -1.75 10.86
N PHE A 121 -6.07 -1.46 11.92
CA PHE A 121 -7.50 -1.28 11.84
C PHE A 121 -7.88 -0.10 10.93
N ARG A 122 -7.21 1.06 11.04
CA ARG A 122 -7.44 2.23 10.18
C ARG A 122 -7.08 1.98 8.71
N GLU A 123 -6.05 1.19 8.46
CA GLU A 123 -5.64 0.76 7.11
C GLU A 123 -6.63 -0.24 6.47
N GLY A 124 -7.59 -0.76 7.23
CA GLY A 124 -8.56 -1.75 6.75
C GLY A 124 -8.04 -3.18 6.71
N TYR A 125 -6.92 -3.48 7.39
CA TYR A 125 -6.29 -4.80 7.38
C TYR A 125 -7.20 -5.89 7.96
N PHE A 126 -8.06 -5.54 8.92
CA PHE A 126 -9.09 -6.41 9.45
C PHE A 126 -10.29 -5.58 9.93
N ARG A 127 -11.48 -6.19 9.96
CA ARG A 127 -12.73 -5.55 10.41
C ARG A 127 -13.11 -6.03 11.81
N ARG A 128 -13.88 -5.19 12.53
CA ARG A 128 -14.43 -5.52 13.86
C ARG A 128 -15.48 -6.64 13.80
N ASP A 129 -16.10 -6.85 12.65
CA ASP A 129 -17.35 -7.57 12.59
C ASP A 129 -17.10 -9.02 12.17
N LEU A 130 -17.07 -9.91 13.17
CA LEU A 130 -17.09 -11.37 13.00
C LEU A 130 -18.50 -11.91 12.79
N LYS A 131 -19.36 -11.20 12.06
CA LYS A 131 -20.60 -11.81 11.56
C LYS A 131 -20.22 -12.72 10.40
N PHE A 132 -20.04 -14.01 10.69
CA PHE A 132 -20.02 -15.02 9.63
C PHE A 132 -21.31 -14.88 8.81
N ALA A 133 -21.18 -14.83 7.49
CA ALA A 133 -22.34 -14.97 6.63
C ALA A 133 -23.06 -16.27 7.03
N LEU A 134 -24.38 -16.17 7.28
CA LEU A 134 -25.18 -17.36 7.59
C LEU A 134 -25.09 -18.32 6.41
N THR A 135 -24.36 -19.43 6.59
CA THR A 135 -24.38 -20.56 5.66
C THR A 135 -25.80 -21.13 5.59
N TYR A 136 -26.14 -21.78 4.48
CA TYR A 136 -27.44 -22.42 4.30
C TYR A 136 -27.78 -23.36 5.47
N GLU A 137 -26.80 -24.14 5.93
CA GLU A 137 -26.94 -25.03 7.09
C GLU A 137 -27.25 -24.26 8.39
N ASN A 138 -26.57 -23.14 8.65
CA ASN A 138 -26.83 -22.32 9.84
C ASN A 138 -28.24 -21.69 9.80
N LYS A 139 -28.77 -21.35 8.61
CA LYS A 139 -30.15 -20.87 8.45
C LYS A 139 -31.16 -21.98 8.75
N LYS A 140 -30.94 -23.16 8.18
CA LYS A 140 -31.80 -24.34 8.35
C LYS A 140 -31.87 -24.79 9.80
N ALA A 141 -30.73 -24.83 10.50
CA ALA A 141 -30.67 -25.18 11.92
C ALA A 141 -31.45 -24.20 12.80
N ARG A 142 -31.34 -22.89 12.52
CA ARG A 142 -32.12 -21.86 13.23
C ARG A 142 -33.62 -22.01 13.03
N VAL A 143 -34.07 -22.22 11.79
CA VAL A 143 -35.50 -22.40 11.49
C VAL A 143 -36.04 -23.65 12.20
N ARG A 144 -35.30 -24.76 12.16
CA ARG A 144 -35.68 -25.99 12.88
C ARG A 144 -35.82 -25.78 14.38
N TYR A 145 -34.88 -25.05 15.00
CA TYR A 145 -34.93 -24.73 16.42
C TYR A 145 -36.20 -23.94 16.79
N TYR A 146 -36.54 -22.90 16.03
CA TYR A 146 -37.76 -22.13 16.28
C TYR A 146 -39.02 -22.94 16.04
N LEU A 147 -39.06 -23.79 15.01
CA LEU A 147 -40.20 -24.67 14.76
C LEU A 147 -40.38 -25.68 15.89
N GLN A 148 -39.30 -26.30 16.38
CA GLN A 148 -39.36 -27.23 17.52
C GLN A 148 -39.83 -26.54 18.79
N LEU A 149 -39.36 -25.31 19.06
CA LEU A 149 -39.80 -24.51 20.20
C LEU A 149 -41.31 -24.20 20.13
N ILE A 150 -41.81 -23.79 18.96
CA ILE A 150 -43.23 -23.48 18.77
C ILE A 150 -44.08 -24.74 18.95
N VAL A 151 -43.67 -25.86 18.35
CA VAL A 151 -44.38 -27.14 18.47
C VAL A 151 -44.41 -27.61 19.93
N SER A 152 -43.29 -27.51 20.65
CA SER A 152 -43.26 -27.90 22.07
C SER A 152 -44.13 -27.01 22.95
N ILE A 153 -44.26 -25.72 22.64
CA ILE A 153 -45.16 -24.81 23.36
C ILE A 153 -46.61 -25.20 23.09
N ILE A 154 -46.98 -25.48 21.84
CA ILE A 154 -48.37 -25.83 21.49
C ILE A 154 -48.77 -27.17 22.13
N SER A 155 -47.91 -28.19 22.07
CA SER A 155 -48.19 -29.51 22.66
C SER A 155 -48.21 -29.56 24.19
N VAL A 156 -47.82 -28.49 24.89
CA VAL A 156 -47.93 -28.37 26.36
C VAL A 156 -49.23 -27.66 26.77
N ASN A 157 -49.92 -27.01 25.83
CA ASN A 157 -51.15 -26.26 26.05
C ASN A 157 -52.42 -26.99 25.54
N GLU A 158 -52.28 -28.21 25.01
CA GLU A 158 -53.36 -29.18 24.74
C GLU A 158 -53.38 -30.25 25.85
#